data_AF-A0A9K3M1M7-F1
#
_entry.id   AF-A0A9K3M1M7-F1
#
_cell.length_a   1.000
_cell.length_b   1.000
_cell.length_c   1.000
_cell.angle_alpha   90.00
_cell.angle_beta   90.00
_cell.angle_gamma   90.00
#
_symmetry.space_group_name_H-M   'P 1'
#
loop_
_entity.id
_entity.type
_entity.pdbx_description
1 polymer ?
#
loop_
_entity_poly.entity_id
_entity_poly.type
_entity_poly.pdbx_seq_one_letter_code
_entity_poly.pdbx_strand_id
1 'polypeptide(L)'
;MHQARLGEAKEDQIVPMKKRSIDVVFYAYMEDSSRRMDIWSQFNTTNIRYLFSTEYDSDEIIQTYSNSKICIIVHSETESAMETHRLSEVSRFGCIPLIETVNDTLLLEPYQECGDVNFVEFDNLVNASIEMLSKIQRTPSRVLEKEMRKRLQWWKNGIIWETLLNDIFVGYPRTVNDAIQS
;
A
#
# COMPACT_ATOMS: atom_id res chain seq x y z
N MET A 1 7.43 18.24 8.46
CA MET A 1 6.14 17.86 9.07
C MET A 1 5.16 17.61 7.91
N HIS A 2 5.01 16.37 7.44
CA HIS A 2 4.06 16.05 6.39
C HIS A 2 2.65 16.10 6.96
N GLN A 3 1.82 16.99 6.42
CA GLN A 3 0.41 17.08 6.78
C GLN A 3 -0.30 15.95 6.03
N ALA A 4 -0.62 14.87 6.74
CA ALA A 4 -1.37 13.76 6.15
C ALA A 4 -2.76 14.26 5.74
N ARG A 5 -3.12 14.05 4.47
CA ARG A 5 -4.40 14.51 3.88
C ARG A 5 -5.64 14.00 4.63
N LEU A 6 -5.55 12.81 5.23
CA LEU A 6 -6.64 12.12 5.92
C LEU A 6 -6.48 12.08 7.45
N GLY A 7 -5.52 12.83 8.02
CA GLY A 7 -5.25 12.83 9.45
C GLY A 7 -4.63 11.53 9.99
N GLU A 8 -4.79 11.30 11.29
CA GLU A 8 -4.34 10.09 11.99
C GLU A 8 -5.52 9.14 12.21
N ALA A 9 -5.33 7.85 11.91
CA ALA A 9 -6.31 6.84 12.25
C ALA A 9 -6.36 6.65 13.77
N LYS A 10 -7.56 6.57 14.35
CA LYS A 10 -7.71 6.16 15.73
C LYS A 10 -7.71 4.63 15.80
N GLU A 11 -6.73 4.06 16.48
CA GLU A 11 -6.53 2.59 16.53
C GLU A 11 -7.77 1.82 17.01
N ASP A 12 -8.60 2.43 17.86
CA ASP A 12 -9.85 1.88 18.38
C ASP A 12 -10.99 1.84 17.34
N GLN A 13 -10.86 2.58 16.24
CA GLN A 13 -11.84 2.61 15.14
C GLN A 13 -11.53 1.59 14.04
N ILE A 14 -10.39 0.90 14.12
CA ILE A 14 -9.95 -0.02 13.07
C ILE A 14 -10.65 -1.38 13.23
N VAL A 15 -11.48 -1.72 12.25
CA VAL A 15 -12.27 -2.95 12.26
C VAL A 15 -11.34 -4.17 12.08
N PRO A 16 -11.49 -5.24 12.89
CA PRO A 16 -10.70 -6.46 12.73
C PRO A 16 -10.84 -7.04 11.31
N MET A 17 -9.72 -7.48 10.73
CA MET A 17 -9.62 -7.87 9.32
C MET A 17 -10.74 -8.81 8.82
N LYS A 18 -11.15 -9.82 9.60
CA LYS A 18 -12.23 -10.74 9.21
C LYS A 18 -13.65 -10.15 9.27
N LYS A 19 -13.84 -9.06 10.01
CA LYS A 19 -15.13 -8.36 10.17
C LYS A 19 -15.35 -7.24 9.15
N ARG A 20 -14.31 -6.91 8.39
CA ARG A 20 -14.32 -5.88 7.35
C ARG A 20 -15.31 -6.23 6.22
N SER A 21 -16.16 -5.27 5.86
CA SER A 21 -17.26 -5.45 4.91
C SER A 21 -16.83 -5.31 3.45
N ILE A 22 -15.70 -4.66 3.18
CA ILE A 22 -15.15 -4.47 1.84
C ILE A 22 -13.94 -5.40 1.69
N ASP A 23 -13.90 -6.16 0.60
CA ASP A 23 -12.81 -7.10 0.37
C ASP A 23 -11.61 -6.35 -0.25
N VAL A 24 -11.85 -5.48 -1.23
CA VAL A 24 -10.81 -4.70 -1.92
C VAL A 24 -11.27 -3.26 -2.10
N VAL A 25 -10.39 -2.29 -1.88
CA VAL A 25 -10.65 -0.89 -2.23
C VAL A 25 -9.54 -0.33 -3.11
N PHE A 26 -9.96 0.51 -4.05
CA PHE A 26 -9.08 1.26 -4.92
C PHE A 26 -9.62 2.68 -5.11
N TYR A 27 -8.88 3.67 -4.61
CA TYR A 27 -9.15 5.09 -4.88
C TYR A 27 -8.10 5.62 -5.83
N ALA A 28 -8.51 6.00 -7.03
CA ALA A 28 -7.64 6.63 -7.98
C ALA A 28 -8.44 7.44 -8.98
N TYR A 29 -7.79 8.42 -9.60
CA TYR A 29 -8.36 9.08 -10.76
C TYR A 29 -8.38 8.12 -11.94
N MET A 30 -9.55 7.98 -12.56
CA MET A 30 -9.87 7.04 -13.63
C MET A 30 -10.13 7.83 -14.91
N GLU A 31 -9.13 7.95 -15.77
CA GLU A 31 -9.37 8.41 -17.14
C GLU A 31 -9.85 7.23 -17.99
N ASP A 32 -10.80 7.49 -18.89
CA ASP A 32 -11.23 6.54 -19.91
C ASP A 32 -9.99 6.18 -20.77
N SER A 33 -9.48 4.95 -20.65
CA SER A 33 -8.20 4.41 -21.19
C SER A 33 -6.99 4.35 -20.25
N SER A 34 -7.15 4.68 -18.96
CA SER A 34 -6.07 4.48 -18.00
C SER A 34 -5.89 3.00 -17.62
N ARG A 35 -4.65 2.59 -17.33
CA ARG A 35 -4.29 1.27 -16.77
C ARG A 35 -5.14 0.90 -15.54
N ARG A 36 -5.58 1.92 -14.81
CA ARG A 36 -6.43 1.78 -13.63
C ARG A 36 -7.85 1.27 -13.96
N MET A 37 -8.37 1.63 -15.14
CA MET A 37 -9.63 1.09 -15.66
C MET A 37 -9.53 -0.38 -16.02
N ASP A 38 -8.36 -0.85 -16.47
CA ASP A 38 -8.15 -2.27 -16.76
C ASP A 38 -8.29 -3.10 -15.48
N ILE A 39 -7.69 -2.64 -14.37
CA ILE A 39 -7.83 -3.29 -13.06
C ILE A 39 -9.29 -3.33 -12.62
N TRP A 40 -10.01 -2.21 -12.74
CA TRP A 40 -11.45 -2.19 -12.43
C TRP A 40 -12.24 -3.20 -13.28
N SER A 41 -11.98 -3.25 -14.59
CA SER A 41 -12.67 -4.17 -15.49
C SER A 41 -12.42 -5.64 -15.14
N GLN A 42 -11.20 -5.97 -14.68
CA GLN A 42 -10.86 -7.31 -14.23
C GLN A 42 -11.61 -7.67 -12.94
N PHE A 43 -11.72 -6.75 -11.98
CA PHE A 43 -12.50 -6.99 -10.76
C PHE A 43 -14.00 -7.21 -11.04
N ASN A 44 -14.57 -6.55 -12.06
CA ASN A 44 -15.96 -6.78 -12.47
C ASN A 44 -16.25 -8.23 -12.89
N THR A 45 -15.22 -9.00 -13.26
CA THR A 45 -15.34 -10.42 -13.63
C THR A 45 -15.23 -11.37 -12.43
N THR A 46 -15.02 -10.84 -11.22
CA THR A 46 -14.83 -11.61 -9.99
C THR A 46 -16.05 -11.55 -9.07
N ASN A 47 -16.14 -12.47 -8.11
CA ASN A 47 -17.14 -12.44 -7.03
C ASN A 47 -16.68 -11.64 -5.79
N ILE A 48 -15.66 -10.79 -5.92
CA ILE A 48 -15.09 -10.02 -4.81
C ILE A 48 -15.94 -8.76 -4.57
N ARG A 49 -16.19 -8.41 -3.30
CA ARG A 49 -16.81 -7.13 -2.96
C ARG A 49 -15.76 -6.03 -3.00
N TYR A 50 -15.75 -5.24 -4.05
CA TYR A 50 -14.81 -4.14 -4.21
C TYR A 50 -15.49 -2.78 -4.16
N LEU A 51 -14.71 -1.74 -3.80
CA LEU A 51 -15.09 -0.34 -3.97
C LEU A 51 -14.03 0.37 -4.80
N PHE A 52 -14.48 1.00 -5.88
CA PHE A 52 -13.66 1.81 -6.77
C PHE A 52 -14.29 3.20 -6.84
N SER A 53 -13.54 4.23 -6.46
CA SER A 53 -14.06 5.60 -6.45
C SER A 53 -12.97 6.61 -6.83
N THR A 54 -13.40 7.65 -7.53
CA THR A 54 -12.63 8.84 -7.88
C THR A 54 -12.96 10.02 -6.97
N GLU A 55 -14.03 9.90 -6.17
CA GLU A 55 -14.54 10.98 -5.32
C GLU A 55 -13.65 11.14 -4.09
N TYR A 56 -13.40 12.41 -3.74
CA TYR A 56 -12.60 12.77 -2.58
C TYR A 56 -13.50 13.33 -1.48
N ASP A 57 -13.93 12.44 -0.59
CA ASP A 57 -14.50 12.78 0.72
C ASP A 57 -13.62 12.13 1.79
N SER A 58 -13.01 12.93 2.65
CA SER A 58 -12.05 12.44 3.64
C SER A 58 -12.68 11.47 4.63
N ASP A 59 -13.91 11.74 5.08
CA ASP A 59 -14.57 10.91 6.08
C ASP A 59 -15.00 9.57 5.48
N GLU A 60 -15.50 9.59 4.24
CA GLU A 60 -15.82 8.39 3.49
C GLU A 60 -14.57 7.54 3.22
N ILE A 61 -13.47 8.15 2.78
CA ILE A 61 -12.22 7.44 2.50
C ILE A 61 -11.68 6.77 3.77
N ILE A 62 -11.67 7.49 4.90
CA ILE A 62 -11.25 6.96 6.21
C ILE A 62 -12.11 5.75 6.60
N GLN A 63 -13.44 5.89 6.50
CA GLN A 63 -14.37 4.83 6.83
C GLN A 63 -14.18 3.61 5.92
N THR A 64 -13.97 3.85 4.63
CA THR A 64 -13.76 2.82 3.62
C THR A 64 -12.47 2.06 3.88
N TYR A 65 -11.33 2.75 4.01
CA TYR A 65 -10.05 2.07 4.30
C TYR A 65 -10.08 1.28 5.61
N SER A 66 -10.77 1.80 6.64
CA SER A 66 -10.95 1.10 7.92
C SER A 66 -11.80 -0.16 7.81
N ASN A 67 -12.69 -0.23 6.80
CA ASN A 67 -13.58 -1.35 6.52
C ASN A 67 -13.14 -2.23 5.34
N SER A 68 -12.02 -1.94 4.69
CA SER A 68 -11.48 -2.70 3.56
C SER A 68 -10.38 -3.66 3.98
N LYS A 69 -10.42 -4.91 3.51
CA LYS A 69 -9.35 -5.86 3.83
C LYS A 69 -8.04 -5.52 3.11
N ILE A 70 -8.15 -5.23 1.83
CA ILE A 70 -7.03 -4.95 0.93
C ILE A 70 -7.19 -3.55 0.35
N CYS A 71 -6.10 -2.79 0.31
CA CYS A 71 -6.01 -1.51 -0.38
C CYS A 71 -5.06 -1.65 -1.56
N ILE A 72 -5.56 -1.38 -2.77
CA ILE A 72 -4.76 -1.43 -3.98
C ILE A 72 -4.18 -0.05 -4.28
N ILE A 73 -2.94 0.00 -4.72
CA ILE A 73 -2.30 1.21 -5.26
C ILE A 73 -1.72 0.86 -6.64
N VAL A 74 -2.16 1.59 -7.65
CA VAL A 74 -1.74 1.44 -9.06
C VAL A 74 -1.25 2.79 -9.55
N HIS A 75 -0.07 2.78 -10.14
CA HIS A 75 0.56 3.96 -10.69
C HIS A 75 -0.21 4.42 -11.94
N SER A 76 -0.19 5.73 -12.23
CA SER A 76 -0.78 6.22 -13.48
C SER A 76 0.04 5.76 -14.68
N GLU A 77 1.36 5.68 -14.52
CA GLU A 77 2.33 5.39 -15.58
C GLU A 77 3.19 4.16 -15.22
N THR A 78 3.67 3.44 -16.22
CA THR A 78 4.56 2.28 -16.05
C THR A 78 5.93 2.65 -15.50
N GLU A 79 6.45 3.82 -15.88
CA GLU A 79 7.73 4.33 -15.40
C GLU A 79 7.52 5.45 -14.39
N SER A 80 7.25 5.06 -13.15
CA SER A 80 7.08 6.00 -12.05
C SER A 80 7.80 5.52 -10.80
N ALA A 81 8.14 6.47 -9.93
CA ALA A 81 8.57 6.14 -8.57
C ALA A 81 7.38 5.65 -7.75
N MET A 82 7.66 4.93 -6.68
CA MET A 82 6.62 4.43 -5.79
C MET A 82 5.75 5.55 -5.20
N GLU A 83 4.43 5.33 -5.17
CA GLU A 83 3.43 6.24 -4.60
C GLU A 83 3.42 6.23 -3.07
N THR A 84 4.55 6.64 -2.46
CA THR A 84 4.75 6.68 -1.00
C THR A 84 3.68 7.51 -0.27
N HIS A 85 3.17 8.55 -0.93
CA HIS A 85 2.08 9.37 -0.40
C HIS A 85 0.78 8.57 -0.24
N ARG A 86 0.38 7.79 -1.25
CA ARG A 86 -0.80 6.91 -1.19
C ARG A 86 -0.61 5.77 -0.21
N LEU A 87 0.59 5.20 -0.18
CA LEU A 87 0.91 4.15 0.78
C LEU A 87 0.79 4.67 2.23
N SER A 88 1.22 5.90 2.49
CA SER A 88 1.05 6.53 3.80
C SER A 88 -0.41 6.82 4.17
N GLU A 89 -1.28 7.07 3.18
CA GLU A 89 -2.72 7.25 3.37
C GLU A 89 -3.38 5.93 3.77
N VAL A 90 -3.22 4.87 2.97
CA VAL A 90 -3.94 3.60 3.18
C VAL A 90 -3.48 2.86 4.44
N SER A 91 -2.19 2.89 4.72
CA SER A 91 -1.61 1.98 5.71
C SER A 91 -1.97 2.32 7.14
N ARG A 92 -2.34 3.58 7.40
CA ARG A 92 -2.82 4.06 8.69
C ARG A 92 -4.16 3.45 9.10
N PHE A 93 -4.94 2.94 8.15
CA PHE A 93 -6.27 2.38 8.39
C PHE A 93 -6.28 0.83 8.40
N GLY A 94 -5.09 0.22 8.37
CA GLY A 94 -4.87 -1.19 8.67
C GLY A 94 -5.30 -2.18 7.57
N CYS A 95 -5.74 -1.69 6.41
CA CYS A 95 -5.89 -2.56 5.23
C CYS A 95 -4.51 -3.05 4.76
N ILE A 96 -4.46 -4.21 4.11
CA ILE A 96 -3.22 -4.77 3.54
C ILE A 96 -2.92 -4.03 2.23
N PRO A 97 -1.80 -3.30 2.13
CA PRO A 97 -1.45 -2.64 0.87
C PRO A 97 -0.91 -3.66 -0.14
N LEU A 98 -1.61 -3.76 -1.27
CA LEU A 98 -1.13 -4.40 -2.51
C LEU A 98 -0.76 -3.28 -3.48
N ILE A 99 0.52 -3.12 -3.76
CA ILE A 99 1.04 -2.04 -4.59
C ILE A 99 1.61 -2.64 -5.86
N GLU A 100 1.31 -2.00 -6.98
CA GLU A 100 1.96 -2.32 -8.25
C GLU A 100 3.49 -2.19 -8.12
N THR A 101 4.24 -3.22 -8.52
CA THR A 101 5.71 -3.13 -8.63
C THR A 101 6.10 -2.02 -9.61
N VAL A 102 7.11 -1.23 -9.26
CA VAL A 102 7.71 -0.22 -10.14
C VAL A 102 9.15 -0.55 -10.46
N ASN A 103 9.68 0.05 -11.53
CA ASN A 103 11.07 -0.09 -11.93
C ASN A 103 12.04 0.43 -10.86
N ASP A 104 11.61 1.42 -10.06
CA ASP A 104 12.38 1.92 -8.92
C ASP A 104 12.27 0.94 -7.74
N THR A 105 13.26 0.06 -7.64
CA THR A 105 13.34 -0.93 -6.57
C THR A 105 13.99 -0.37 -5.29
N LEU A 106 14.43 0.89 -5.32
CA LEU A 106 14.98 1.55 -4.14
C LEU A 106 13.87 1.61 -3.09
N LEU A 107 14.16 1.08 -1.89
CA LEU A 107 13.26 1.01 -0.72
C LEU A 107 12.25 -0.13 -0.68
N LEU A 108 12.09 -0.99 -1.70
CA LEU A 108 11.04 -2.03 -1.65
C LEU A 108 11.19 -2.95 -0.44
N GLU A 109 12.40 -3.39 -0.12
CA GLU A 109 12.69 -4.31 0.98
C GLU A 109 12.26 -3.76 2.35
N PRO A 110 12.67 -2.54 2.79
CA PRO A 110 12.15 -1.94 4.02
C PRO A 110 10.62 -1.88 4.10
N TYR A 111 9.95 -1.55 3.00
CA TYR A 111 8.48 -1.51 2.95
C TYR A 111 7.85 -2.89 3.03
N GLN A 112 8.45 -3.91 2.41
CA GLN A 112 7.99 -5.30 2.50
C GLN A 112 8.15 -5.86 3.91
N GLU A 113 9.35 -5.76 4.48
CA GLU A 113 9.67 -6.42 5.76
C GLU A 113 9.06 -5.71 6.98
N CYS A 114 9.08 -4.37 6.95
CA CYS A 114 8.66 -3.56 8.09
C CYS A 114 7.26 -2.99 7.91
N GLY A 115 6.96 -2.49 6.71
CA GLY A 115 5.66 -1.89 6.36
C GLY A 115 4.58 -2.91 5.98
N ASP A 116 4.94 -4.19 5.82
CA ASP A 116 4.05 -5.26 5.36
C ASP A 116 3.34 -4.90 4.05
N VAL A 117 4.12 -4.29 3.15
CA VAL A 117 3.71 -3.90 1.79
C VAL A 117 3.92 -5.06 0.83
N ASN A 118 2.91 -5.34 0.01
CA ASN A 118 2.95 -6.43 -0.94
C ASN A 118 3.07 -5.83 -2.35
N PHE A 119 4.29 -5.86 -2.91
CA PHE A 119 4.51 -5.45 -4.29
C PHE A 119 4.13 -6.58 -5.25
N VAL A 120 3.37 -6.25 -6.28
CA VAL A 120 2.79 -7.20 -7.23
C VAL A 120 2.83 -6.60 -8.63
N GLU A 121 3.22 -7.40 -9.61
CA GLU A 121 3.13 -7.00 -11.02
C GLU A 121 1.71 -6.59 -11.39
N PHE A 122 1.58 -5.57 -12.23
CA PHE A 122 0.29 -4.99 -12.63
C PHE A 122 -0.73 -6.05 -13.08
N ASP A 123 -0.34 -6.95 -13.98
CA ASP A 123 -1.21 -8.00 -14.53
C ASP A 123 -1.65 -9.05 -13.48
N ASN A 124 -0.97 -9.10 -12.33
CA ASN A 124 -1.23 -10.06 -11.27
C ASN A 124 -2.00 -9.47 -10.08
N LEU A 125 -2.29 -8.17 -10.05
CA LEU A 125 -2.92 -7.50 -8.90
C LEU A 125 -4.25 -8.12 -8.48
N VAL A 126 -5.10 -8.50 -9.45
CA VAL A 126 -6.41 -9.10 -9.16
C VAL A 126 -6.25 -10.51 -8.59
N ASN A 127 -5.37 -11.32 -9.19
CA ASN A 127 -5.07 -12.66 -8.69
C ASN A 127 -4.44 -12.63 -7.30
N ALA A 128 -3.47 -11.74 -7.07
CA ALA A 128 -2.87 -11.54 -5.76
C ALA A 128 -3.90 -11.08 -4.72
N SER A 129 -4.90 -10.28 -5.11
CA SER A 129 -6.00 -9.91 -4.22
C SER A 129 -6.84 -11.13 -3.82
N ILE A 130 -7.17 -12.01 -4.76
CA ILE A 130 -7.91 -13.27 -4.48
C ILE A 130 -7.11 -14.17 -3.53
N GLU A 131 -5.81 -14.33 -3.79
CA GLU A 131 -4.90 -15.12 -2.96
C GLU A 131 -4.78 -14.55 -1.54
N MET A 132 -4.64 -13.23 -1.43
CA MET A 132 -4.56 -12.54 -0.16
C MET A 132 -5.88 -12.67 0.63
N LEU A 133 -7.04 -12.56 -0.02
CA LEU A 133 -8.34 -12.82 0.64
C LEU A 133 -8.43 -14.26 1.15
N SER A 134 -7.95 -15.22 0.36
CA SER A 134 -7.88 -16.63 0.77
C SER A 134 -6.95 -16.84 1.96
N LYS A 135 -5.79 -16.15 1.98
CA LYS A 135 -4.85 -16.14 3.11
C LYS A 135 -5.53 -15.56 4.35
N ILE A 136 -6.16 -14.39 4.25
CA ILE A 136 -6.92 -13.76 5.35
C ILE A 136 -7.96 -14.71 5.92
N GLN A 137 -8.71 -15.42 5.07
CA GLN A 137 -9.74 -16.35 5.52
C GLN A 137 -9.17 -17.50 6.36
N ARG A 138 -8.04 -18.07 5.93
CA ARG A 138 -7.37 -19.22 6.58
C ARG A 138 -6.57 -18.82 7.82
N THR A 139 -6.03 -17.60 7.87
CA THR A 139 -5.22 -17.12 8.99
C THR A 139 -6.07 -16.92 10.26
N PRO A 140 -5.66 -17.39 11.45
CA PRO A 140 -6.38 -17.15 12.69
C PRO A 140 -6.53 -15.65 13.01
N SER A 141 -7.68 -15.22 13.53
CA SER A 141 -7.97 -13.81 13.80
C SER A 141 -6.94 -13.12 14.70
N ARG A 142 -6.39 -13.84 15.70
CA ARG A 142 -5.34 -13.30 16.59
C ARG A 142 -4.06 -12.94 15.81
N VAL A 143 -3.73 -13.72 14.79
CA VAL A 143 -2.51 -13.51 13.98
C VAL A 143 -2.71 -12.27 13.11
N LEU A 144 -3.86 -12.17 12.43
CA LEU A 144 -4.21 -10.98 11.64
C LEU A 144 -4.24 -9.70 12.49
N GLU A 145 -4.80 -9.77 13.71
CA GLU A 145 -4.83 -8.62 14.61
C GLU A 145 -3.42 -8.18 15.03
N LYS A 146 -2.53 -9.15 15.31
CA LYS A 146 -1.13 -8.87 15.64
C LYS A 146 -0.39 -8.23 14.45
N GLU A 147 -0.56 -8.77 13.25
CA GLU A 147 0.06 -8.23 12.02
C GLU A 147 -0.44 -6.82 11.71
N MET A 148 -1.76 -6.60 11.81
CA MET A 148 -2.37 -5.28 11.64
C MET A 148 -1.81 -4.28 12.65
N ARG A 149 -1.72 -4.62 13.94
CA ARG A 149 -1.12 -3.75 14.97
C ARG A 149 0.35 -3.43 14.69
N LYS A 150 1.15 -4.43 14.26
CA LYS A 150 2.56 -4.21 13.88
C LYS A 150 2.66 -3.19 12.74
N ARG A 151 1.84 -3.37 11.70
CA ARG A 151 1.78 -2.45 10.54
C ARG A 151 1.43 -1.04 11.00
N LEU A 152 0.33 -0.88 11.73
CA LEU A 152 -0.13 0.41 12.24
C LEU A 152 0.93 1.11 13.10
N GLN A 153 1.59 0.37 13.99
CA GLN A 153 2.65 0.92 14.83
C GLN A 153 3.85 1.40 14.00
N TRP A 154 4.27 0.64 12.99
CA TRP A 154 5.35 1.05 12.09
C TRP A 154 5.01 2.37 11.39
N TRP A 155 3.80 2.48 10.84
CA TRP A 155 3.33 3.69 10.17
C TRP A 155 3.15 4.89 11.12
N LYS A 156 2.68 4.64 12.35
CA LYS A 156 2.52 5.66 13.40
C LYS A 156 3.86 6.23 13.85
N ASN A 157 4.90 5.41 13.93
CA ASN A 157 6.25 5.86 14.27
C ASN A 157 6.86 6.74 13.18
N GLY A 158 6.27 6.74 11.98
CA GLY A 158 6.73 7.49 10.83
C GLY A 158 8.01 6.91 10.23
N ILE A 159 8.32 7.37 9.02
CA ILE A 159 9.58 7.07 8.36
C ILE A 159 10.53 8.22 8.68
N ILE A 160 11.63 7.91 9.36
CA ILE A 160 12.72 8.87 9.57
C ILE A 160 13.56 8.88 8.29
N TRP A 161 13.13 9.70 7.32
CA TRP A 161 13.73 9.77 5.99
C TRP A 161 15.22 10.07 6.04
N GLU A 162 15.68 10.90 6.98
CA GLU A 162 17.09 11.23 7.13
C GLU A 162 17.94 9.99 7.43
N THR A 163 17.48 9.10 8.31
CA THR A 163 18.16 7.84 8.62
C THR A 163 18.10 6.90 7.43
N LEU A 164 16.91 6.73 6.85
CA LEU A 164 16.67 5.82 5.73
C LEU A 164 17.51 6.20 4.50
N LEU A 165 17.54 7.48 4.14
CA LEU A 165 18.34 7.98 3.02
C LEU A 165 19.83 7.83 3.30
N ASN A 166 20.29 8.05 4.54
CA ASN A 166 21.69 7.81 4.89
C ASN A 166 22.05 6.33 4.76
N ASP A 167 21.23 5.40 5.22
CA ASP A 167 21.50 3.96 5.10
C ASP A 167 21.63 3.53 3.63
N ILE A 168 20.82 4.11 2.75
CA ILE A 168 20.83 3.83 1.31
C ILE A 168 22.04 4.45 0.61
N PHE A 169 22.31 5.73 0.85
CA PHE A 169 23.30 6.50 0.08
C PHE A 169 24.70 6.53 0.72
N VAL A 170 24.84 6.15 1.99
CA VAL A 170 26.11 6.07 2.72
C VAL A 170 26.54 4.61 2.95
N GLY A 171 25.59 3.66 2.97
CA GLY A 171 25.85 2.23 3.13
C GLY A 171 26.34 1.49 1.88
N TYR A 172 26.23 2.09 0.69
CA TYR A 172 26.88 1.58 -0.53
C TYR A 172 28.34 2.08 -0.61
N PRO A 173 29.34 1.20 -0.78
CA PRO A 173 30.71 1.66 -0.96
C PRO A 173 30.77 2.50 -2.25
N ARG A 174 31.15 3.77 -2.10
CA ARG A 174 31.47 4.67 -3.22
C ARG A 174 32.70 4.13 -3.95
N THR A 175 32.54 3.23 -4.90
CA THR A 175 33.59 2.98 -5.91
C THR A 175 33.33 3.83 -7.14
N VAL A 176 33.29 5.15 -6.97
CA VAL A 176 33.48 6.09 -8.08
C VAL A 176 34.13 7.34 -7.49
N ASN A 177 35.46 7.29 -7.29
CA ASN A 177 36.32 8.49 -7.29
C ASN A 177 37.83 8.24 -7.32
N ASP A 178 38.32 7.01 -7.54
CA ASP A 178 39.76 6.77 -7.80
C ASP A 178 40.12 6.85 -9.29
N ALA A 179 39.55 7.80 -10.03
CA ALA A 179 39.92 8.03 -11.43
C ALA A 179 39.98 9.51 -11.82
N ILE A 180 40.35 10.41 -10.91
CA ILE A 180 40.95 11.71 -11.27
C ILE A 180 41.97 12.07 -10.19
N GLN A 181 43.13 11.42 -10.23
CA GLN A 181 44.42 11.98 -9.82
C GLN A 181 45.55 11.05 -10.29
N SER A 182 45.96 11.24 -11.55
CA SER A 182 47.31 10.96 -12.06
C SER A 182 47.61 11.93 -13.19
#